data_AF-A0A2X2TC82-F1
#
_entry.id   AF-A0A2X2TC82-F1
#
_cell.length_a   1.000
_cell.length_b   1.000
_cell.length_c   1.000
_cell.angle_alpha   90.00
_cell.angle_beta   90.00
_cell.angle_gamma   90.00
#
_symmetry.space_group_name_H-M   'P 1'
#
loop_
_entity.id
_entity.type
_entity.pdbx_description
1 polymer ?
#
loop_
_entity_poly.entity_id
_entity_poly.type
_entity_poly.pdbx_seq_one_letter_code
_entity_poly.pdbx_strand_id
1 'polypeptide(L)'
;MAKNVAAYVADHASLELVMQPQLASVLFRFRPASLAGRSDAEIALLNQKIGDALLESGRANVGVTEHNGVTCLKLTLLNPTVTLEDVKVLLALVEKTAEPLLNA
;
A
#
# COMPACT_ATOMS: atom_id res chain seq x y z
N MET A 1 0.20 8.30 -14.99
CA MET A 1 -0.30 7.21 -14.12
C MET A 1 0.00 7.43 -12.64
N ALA A 2 1.27 7.48 -12.20
CA ALA A 2 1.63 7.57 -10.78
C ALA A 2 0.93 8.70 -9.99
N LYS A 3 0.78 9.89 -10.59
CA LYS A 3 0.01 11.01 -9.99
C LYS A 3 -1.47 10.66 -9.74
N ASN A 4 -2.11 9.95 -10.66
CA ASN A 4 -3.52 9.55 -10.52
C ASN A 4 -3.69 8.50 -9.43
N VAL A 5 -2.75 7.54 -9.36
CA VAL A 5 -2.73 6.53 -8.29
C VAL A 5 -2.52 7.21 -6.94
N ALA A 6 -1.59 8.17 -6.84
CA ALA A 6 -1.36 8.89 -5.59
C ALA A 6 -2.54 9.76 -5.16
N ALA A 7 -3.23 10.41 -6.10
CA ALA A 7 -4.46 11.13 -5.80
C ALA A 7 -5.55 10.18 -5.26
N TYR A 8 -5.71 9.00 -5.88
CA TYR A 8 -6.63 7.99 -5.39
C TYR A 8 -6.26 7.49 -3.98
N VAL A 9 -4.99 7.20 -3.73
CA VAL A 9 -4.49 6.77 -2.41
C VAL A 9 -4.72 7.85 -1.35
N ALA A 10 -4.43 9.12 -1.68
CA ALA A 10 -4.59 10.23 -0.73
C ALA A 10 -6.06 10.50 -0.36
N ASP A 11 -7.01 10.14 -1.21
CA ASP A 11 -8.45 10.27 -0.98
C ASP A 11 -9.07 9.01 -0.35
N HIS A 12 -8.29 7.93 -0.17
CA HIS A 12 -8.80 6.65 0.32
C HIS A 12 -8.80 6.56 1.84
N ALA A 13 -9.92 6.18 2.44
CA ALA A 13 -10.09 6.17 3.91
C ALA A 13 -9.17 5.20 4.66
N SER A 14 -8.72 4.12 3.99
CA SER A 14 -7.84 3.11 4.59
C SER A 14 -6.36 3.25 4.24
N LEU A 15 -6.03 4.15 3.32
CA LEU A 15 -4.67 4.26 2.80
C LEU A 15 -4.07 5.63 3.14
N GLU A 16 -2.77 5.66 3.32
CA GLU A 16 -2.01 6.86 3.58
C GLU A 16 -0.94 7.00 2.51
N LEU A 17 -0.92 8.13 1.79
CA LEU A 17 0.15 8.45 0.85
C LEU A 17 1.39 8.93 1.64
N VAL A 18 2.52 8.24 1.47
CA VAL A 18 3.74 8.52 2.24
C VAL A 18 4.51 9.72 1.69
N MET A 19 4.54 9.87 0.36
CA MET A 19 5.19 11.00 -0.30
C MET A 19 4.59 11.24 -1.69
N GLN A 20 4.79 12.44 -2.21
CA GLN A 20 4.46 12.74 -3.60
C GLN A 20 5.24 11.81 -4.55
N PRO A 21 4.59 11.24 -5.58
CA PRO A 21 5.24 10.31 -6.49
C PRO A 21 6.49 10.89 -7.15
N GLN A 22 7.55 10.09 -7.19
CA GLN A 22 8.75 10.36 -7.96
C GLN A 22 8.89 9.32 -9.07
N LEU A 23 9.08 9.78 -10.31
CA LEU A 23 9.08 8.93 -11.51
C LEU A 23 7.80 8.07 -11.60
N ALA A 24 7.96 6.74 -11.59
CA ALA A 24 6.89 5.76 -11.65
C ALA A 24 6.56 5.15 -10.28
N SER A 25 7.12 5.67 -9.17
CA SER A 25 6.96 5.10 -7.83
C SER A 25 5.86 5.80 -7.03
N VAL A 26 4.98 5.00 -6.41
CA VAL A 26 4.00 5.47 -5.42
C VAL A 26 4.24 4.72 -4.13
N LEU A 27 4.49 5.46 -3.05
CA LEU A 27 4.71 4.91 -1.71
C LEU A 27 3.50 5.21 -0.84
N PHE A 28 2.95 4.18 -0.20
CA PHE A 28 1.72 4.27 0.58
C PHE A 28 1.72 3.27 1.72
N ARG A 29 0.80 3.43 2.67
CA ARG A 29 0.58 2.51 3.79
C ARG A 29 -0.89 2.18 3.92
N PHE A 30 -1.21 0.98 4.39
CA PHE A 30 -2.49 0.67 4.97
C PHE A 30 -2.55 1.24 6.39
N ARG A 31 -3.39 2.25 6.60
CA ARG A 31 -3.58 2.96 7.88
C ARG A 31 -5.01 3.52 7.96
N PRO A 32 -6.04 2.67 8.08
CA PRO A 32 -7.41 3.15 8.29
C PRO A 32 -7.56 3.87 9.64
N ALA A 33 -8.57 4.75 9.71
CA ALA A 33 -8.88 5.51 10.92
C ALA A 33 -9.14 4.63 12.15
N SER A 34 -9.62 3.39 11.97
CA SER A 34 -9.80 2.42 13.05
C SER A 34 -8.50 2.02 13.75
N LEU A 35 -7.34 2.26 13.12
CA LEU A 35 -6.01 2.00 13.69
C LEU A 35 -5.32 3.27 14.19
N ALA A 36 -6.03 4.39 14.34
CA ALA A 36 -5.41 5.65 14.80
C ALA A 36 -4.71 5.55 16.17
N GLY A 37 -5.11 4.60 17.02
CA GLY A 37 -4.46 4.33 18.31
C GLY A 37 -3.23 3.42 18.26
N ARG A 38 -2.90 2.84 17.09
CA ARG A 38 -1.71 1.99 16.91
C ARG A 38 -0.46 2.85 16.74
N SER A 39 0.65 2.37 17.29
CA SER A 39 1.96 2.97 17.09
C SER A 39 2.42 2.80 15.64
N ASP A 40 3.35 3.67 15.21
CA ASP A 40 3.91 3.58 13.87
C ASP A 40 4.68 2.28 13.61
N ALA A 41 5.26 1.68 14.66
CA ALA A 41 5.89 0.36 14.61
C ALA A 41 4.87 -0.77 14.35
N GLU A 42 3.69 -0.72 14.97
CA GLU A 42 2.61 -1.68 14.70
C GLU A 42 2.09 -1.55 13.27
N ILE A 43 1.89 -0.31 12.79
CA ILE A 43 1.49 -0.06 11.40
C ILE A 43 2.58 -0.52 10.42
N ALA A 44 3.85 -0.28 10.74
CA ALA A 44 4.98 -0.72 9.93
C ALA A 44 5.00 -2.25 9.80
N LEU A 45 4.88 -2.98 10.92
CA LEU A 45 4.81 -4.44 10.94
C LEU A 45 3.61 -4.96 10.15
N LEU A 46 2.44 -4.32 10.27
CA LEU A 46 1.26 -4.69 9.51
C LEU A 46 1.49 -4.54 8.00
N ASN A 47 2.08 -3.42 7.56
CA ASN A 47 2.37 -3.19 6.15
C ASN A 47 3.40 -4.17 5.58
N GLN A 48 4.41 -4.55 6.37
CA GLN A 48 5.34 -5.63 6.02
C GLN A 48 4.57 -6.94 5.79
N LYS A 49 3.76 -7.37 6.77
CA LYS A 49 2.97 -8.61 6.68
C LYS A 49 2.02 -8.63 5.48
N ILE A 50 1.41 -7.49 5.14
CA ILE A 50 0.53 -7.38 3.96
C ILE A 50 1.32 -7.62 2.68
N GLY A 51 2.49 -7.00 2.54
CA GLY A 51 3.38 -7.20 1.39
C GLY A 51 3.81 -8.67 1.24
N ASP A 52 4.24 -9.28 2.34
CA ASP A 52 4.66 -10.68 2.39
C ASP A 52 3.51 -11.62 2.01
N ALA A 53 2.32 -11.46 2.62
CA ALA A 53 1.16 -12.29 2.32
C ALA A 53 0.66 -12.16 0.87
N LEU A 54 0.77 -10.96 0.28
CA LEU A 54 0.44 -10.76 -1.14
C LEU A 54 1.41 -11.51 -2.04
N LEU A 55 2.72 -11.41 -1.76
CA LEU A 55 3.77 -12.09 -2.51
C LEU A 55 3.64 -13.62 -2.39
N GLU A 56 3.50 -14.13 -1.17
CA GLU A 56 3.33 -15.57 -0.89
C GLU A 56 2.09 -16.15 -1.56
N SER A 57 1.00 -15.38 -1.60
CA SER A 57 -0.23 -15.81 -2.26
C SER A 57 -0.18 -15.78 -3.79
N GLY A 58 0.85 -15.17 -4.39
CA GLY A 58 0.97 -14.96 -5.83
C GLY A 58 -0.07 -14.02 -6.45
N ARG A 59 -0.91 -13.37 -5.63
CA ARG A 59 -2.01 -12.50 -6.10
C ARG A 59 -1.53 -11.14 -6.58
N ALA A 60 -0.46 -10.61 -5.98
CA ALA A 60 0.15 -9.35 -6.39
C ALA A 60 1.62 -9.29 -5.92
N ASN A 61 2.44 -8.54 -6.66
CA ASN A 61 3.78 -8.17 -6.21
C ASN A 61 3.79 -6.68 -5.84
N VAL A 62 3.77 -6.40 -4.54
CA VAL A 62 3.88 -5.05 -3.99
C VAL A 62 5.17 -4.98 -3.20
N GLY A 63 6.09 -4.09 -3.60
CA GLY A 63 7.36 -3.96 -2.91
C GLY A 63 7.15 -3.41 -1.51
N VAL A 64 7.94 -3.90 -0.55
CA VAL A 64 8.06 -3.26 0.77
C VAL A 64 9.35 -2.44 0.81
N THR A 65 9.28 -1.24 1.37
CA THR A 65 10.43 -0.35 1.49
C THR A 65 10.32 0.49 2.76
N GLU A 66 11.37 1.25 3.07
CA GLU A 66 11.40 2.17 4.20
C GLU A 66 11.57 3.60 3.69
N HIS A 67 10.80 4.51 4.26
CA HIS A 67 10.96 5.95 4.06
C HIS A 67 10.99 6.65 5.42
N ASN A 68 12.10 7.30 5.75
CA ASN A 68 12.30 7.98 7.04
C ASN A 68 11.99 7.09 8.27
N GLY A 69 12.44 5.83 8.26
CA GLY A 69 12.17 4.89 9.36
C GLY A 69 10.78 4.26 9.35
N VAL A 70 9.97 4.53 8.32
CA VAL A 70 8.60 4.04 8.21
C VAL A 70 8.48 2.99 7.10
N THR A 71 8.11 1.76 7.48
CA THR A 71 7.80 0.70 6.51
C THR A 71 6.54 1.04 5.73
N CYS A 72 6.66 0.96 4.41
CA CYS A 72 5.60 1.30 3.47
C CYS A 72 5.61 0.36 2.26
N LEU A 73 4.45 0.29 1.61
CA LEU A 73 4.24 -0.43 0.36
C LEU A 73 4.60 0.47 -0.82
N LYS A 74 5.14 -0.14 -1.88
CA LYS A 74 5.61 0.54 -3.08
C LYS A 74 5.04 -0.10 -4.34
N LEU A 75 4.40 0.73 -5.16
CA LEU A 75 4.08 0.42 -6.54
C LEU A 75 5.10 1.05 -7.47
N THR A 76 5.59 0.28 -8.45
CA THR A 76 6.46 0.79 -9.52
C THR A 76 5.75 0.59 -10.86
N LEU A 77 5.18 1.66 -11.39
CA LEU A 77 4.23 1.66 -12.52
C LEU A 77 4.95 1.82 -13.85
N LEU A 78 5.77 0.83 -14.22
CA LEU A 78 6.57 0.87 -15.46
C LEU A 78 5.86 0.24 -16.67
N ASN A 79 4.83 -0.56 -16.44
CA ASN A 79 4.07 -1.17 -17.53
C ASN A 79 3.08 -0.16 -18.14
N PRO A 80 3.23 0.25 -19.40
CA PRO A 80 2.35 1.23 -20.03
C PRO A 80 0.92 0.72 -20.30
N THR A 81 0.69 -0.60 -20.23
CA THR A 81 -0.66 -1.17 -20.43
C THR A 81 -1.49 -1.21 -19.14
N VAL A 82 -0.87 -1.01 -17.98
CA VAL A 82 -1.58 -0.95 -16.69
C VAL A 82 -2.46 0.28 -16.64
N THR A 83 -3.73 0.09 -16.33
CA THR A 83 -4.71 1.15 -16.15
C THR A 83 -4.84 1.54 -14.68
N LEU A 84 -5.54 2.66 -14.42
CA LEU A 84 -5.82 3.06 -13.04
C LEU A 84 -6.73 2.04 -12.33
N GLU A 85 -7.68 1.43 -13.06
CA GLU A 85 -8.59 0.44 -12.51
C GLU A 85 -7.85 -0.83 -12.08
N ASP A 86 -6.85 -1.28 -12.85
CA ASP A 86 -5.99 -2.41 -12.45
C ASP A 86 -5.27 -2.12 -11.12
N VAL A 87 -4.80 -0.89 -10.94
CA VAL A 87 -4.16 -0.47 -9.70
C VAL A 87 -5.16 -0.40 -8.55
N LYS A 88 -6.39 0.06 -8.78
CA LYS A 88 -7.45 0.06 -7.75
C LYS A 88 -7.79 -1.36 -7.30
N VAL A 89 -7.86 -2.32 -8.23
CA VAL A 89 -8.04 -3.74 -7.89
C VAL A 89 -6.90 -4.24 -7.00
N LEU A 90 -5.65 -3.89 -7.32
CA LEU A 90 -4.51 -4.22 -6.47
C LEU A 90 -4.61 -3.57 -5.09
N LEU A 91 -4.97 -2.29 -5.00
CA LEU A 91 -5.14 -1.60 -3.71
C LEU A 91 -6.28 -2.23 -2.87
N ALA A 92 -7.37 -2.66 -3.49
CA ALA A 92 -8.42 -3.41 -2.80
C ALA A 92 -7.91 -4.78 -2.29
N LEU A 93 -6.99 -5.43 -3.01
CA LEU A 93 -6.34 -6.66 -2.53
C LEU A 93 -5.42 -6.41 -1.33
N VAL A 94 -4.76 -5.26 -1.24
CA VAL A 94 -4.01 -4.83 -0.05
C VAL A 94 -4.94 -4.77 1.16
N GLU A 95 -6.08 -4.08 1.04
CA GLU A 95 -7.06 -3.96 2.12
C GLU A 95 -7.62 -5.32 2.55
N LYS A 96 -8.07 -6.12 1.58
CA LYS A 96 -8.59 -7.48 1.85
C LYS A 96 -7.56 -8.39 2.50
N THR A 97 -6.28 -8.22 2.18
CA THR A 97 -5.20 -9.00 2.80
C THR A 97 -4.90 -8.50 4.22
N ALA A 98 -5.15 -7.22 4.51
CA ALA A 98 -4.99 -6.66 5.85
C ALA A 98 -6.05 -7.20 6.84
N GLU A 99 -7.29 -7.41 6.41
CA GLU A 99 -8.40 -7.87 7.27
C GLU A 99 -8.06 -9.07 8.18
N PRO A 100 -7.55 -10.22 7.68
CA PRO A 100 -7.19 -11.33 8.54
C PRO A 100 -5.97 -11.04 9.42
N LEU A 101 -5.06 -10.17 8.97
CA LEU A 101 -3.84 -9.80 9.70
C LEU A 101 -4.09 -8.86 10.88
N LEU A 102 -5.22 -8.14 10.89
CA LEU A 102 -5.62 -7.28 12.00
C LEU A 102 -6.06 -8.05 13.25
N ASN A 103 -6.47 -9.30 13.07
CA ASN A 103 -6.99 -10.18 14.12
C ASN A 103 -6.01 -11.31 14.49
N ALA A 104 -4.81 -11.30 13.91
CA ALA A 104 -3.79 -12.36 14.03
C ALA A 104 -2.69 -12.04 15.05
#